data_AF-A0A1G2NX66-F1
#
_entry.id   AF-A0A1G2NX66-F1
#
_cell.length_a   1.000
_cell.length_b   1.000
_cell.length_c   1.000
_cell.angle_alpha   90.00
_cell.angle_beta   90.00
_cell.angle_gamma   90.00
#
_symmetry.space_group_name_H-M   'P 1'
#
loop_
_entity.id
_entity.type
_entity.pdbx_description
1 polymer ?
#
loop_
_entity_poly.entity_id
_entity_poly.type
_entity_poly.pdbx_seq_one_letter_code
_entity_poly.pdbx_strand_id
1 'polypeptide(L)'
;MNPETKKTSLLLWWSLLFTVLMAFFHFSAGKYSLYWAFPWFDMLVHFTGGLWLGVISAYLYLSWSRITGRAGSSLGEVFVFCLFFTLIIGVVWEVFEYINDITYTTNYVTDTMSDLFLDVIGAFCSLYFIGRFYFLPRHEKV
;
A
#
# COMPACT_ATOMS: atom_id res chain seq x y z
N MET A 1 -15.57 15.11 -16.60
CA MET A 1 -15.19 14.65 -15.24
C MET A 1 -14.47 15.78 -14.53
N ASN A 2 -14.86 16.16 -13.30
CA ASN A 2 -14.18 17.23 -12.58
C ASN A 2 -12.71 16.83 -12.27
N PRO A 3 -11.78 17.80 -12.09
CA PRO A 3 -10.35 17.51 -11.92
C PRO A 3 -10.07 16.55 -10.77
N GLU A 4 -10.80 16.71 -9.69
CA GLU A 4 -10.74 15.87 -8.50
C GLU A 4 -11.09 14.41 -8.81
N THR A 5 -12.13 14.14 -9.59
CA THR A 5 -12.52 12.77 -9.99
C THR A 5 -11.48 12.16 -10.92
N LYS A 6 -10.88 12.96 -11.81
CA LYS A 6 -9.76 12.50 -12.64
C LYS A 6 -8.59 12.04 -11.78
N LYS A 7 -8.21 12.81 -10.75
CA LYS A 7 -7.13 12.42 -9.81
C LYS A 7 -7.46 11.12 -9.08
N THR A 8 -8.67 10.98 -8.54
CA THR A 8 -9.08 9.75 -7.83
C THR A 8 -9.09 8.54 -8.76
N SER A 9 -9.59 8.67 -9.99
CA SER A 9 -9.54 7.57 -10.97
C SER A 9 -8.11 7.17 -11.34
N LEU A 10 -7.16 8.12 -11.35
CA LEU A 10 -5.74 7.78 -11.57
C LEU A 10 -5.17 6.91 -10.44
N LEU A 11 -5.55 7.16 -9.18
CA LEU A 11 -5.14 6.28 -8.06
C LEU A 11 -5.64 4.85 -8.27
N LEU A 12 -6.86 4.67 -8.76
CA LEU A 12 -7.39 3.35 -9.10
C LEU A 12 -6.58 2.68 -10.21
N TRP A 13 -6.30 3.39 -11.31
CA TRP A 13 -5.51 2.82 -12.41
C TRP A 13 -4.09 2.46 -11.98
N TRP A 14 -3.45 3.30 -11.17
CA TRP A 14 -2.16 2.97 -10.57
C TRP A 14 -2.24 1.75 -9.67
N SER A 15 -3.27 1.66 -8.81
CA SER A 15 -3.49 0.50 -7.97
C SER A 15 -3.66 -0.78 -8.80
N LEU A 16 -4.47 -0.77 -9.85
CA LEU A 16 -4.69 -1.94 -10.71
C LEU A 16 -3.41 -2.37 -11.42
N LEU A 17 -2.65 -1.42 -11.96
CA LEU A 17 -1.35 -1.72 -12.58
C LEU A 17 -0.40 -2.34 -11.56
N PHE A 18 -0.31 -1.75 -10.36
CA PHE A 18 0.54 -2.24 -9.29
C PHE A 18 0.12 -3.66 -8.86
N THR A 19 -1.18 -3.94 -8.74
CA THR A 19 -1.69 -5.29 -8.45
C THR A 19 -1.27 -6.31 -9.51
N VAL A 20 -1.37 -5.97 -10.80
CA VAL A 20 -0.93 -6.88 -11.88
C VAL A 20 0.57 -7.15 -11.80
N LEU A 21 1.38 -6.12 -11.54
CA LEU A 21 2.83 -6.27 -11.38
C LEU A 21 3.17 -7.12 -10.15
N MET A 22 2.56 -6.84 -9.01
CA MET A 22 2.77 -7.61 -7.77
C MET A 22 2.35 -9.06 -7.93
N ALA A 23 1.20 -9.34 -8.56
CA ALA A 23 0.78 -10.70 -8.85
C ALA A 23 1.83 -11.42 -9.71
N PHE A 24 2.30 -10.78 -10.79
CA PHE A 24 3.37 -11.33 -11.62
C PHE A 24 4.65 -11.63 -10.83
N PHE A 25 5.09 -10.71 -9.97
CA PHE A 25 6.26 -10.90 -9.12
C PHE A 25 6.07 -12.03 -8.10
N HIS A 26 4.95 -12.05 -7.37
CA HIS A 26 4.65 -13.11 -6.40
C HIS A 26 4.62 -14.50 -7.04
N PHE A 27 3.90 -14.67 -8.15
CA PHE A 27 3.80 -15.96 -8.83
C PHE A 27 5.16 -16.41 -9.39
N SER A 28 5.93 -15.47 -9.95
CA SER A 28 7.29 -15.76 -10.41
C SER A 28 8.20 -16.14 -9.24
N ALA A 29 8.12 -15.42 -8.13
CA ALA A 29 8.92 -15.67 -6.94
C ALA A 29 8.62 -17.03 -6.30
N GLY A 30 7.34 -17.42 -6.22
CA GLY A 30 6.96 -18.77 -5.80
C GLY A 30 7.48 -19.84 -6.76
N LYS A 31 7.30 -19.64 -8.08
CA LYS A 31 7.71 -20.62 -9.10
C LYS A 31 9.22 -20.86 -9.14
N TYR A 32 10.03 -19.81 -8.96
CA TYR A 32 11.49 -19.88 -9.01
C TYR A 32 12.12 -19.99 -7.61
N SER A 33 11.31 -20.23 -6.58
CA SER A 33 11.73 -20.31 -5.19
C SER A 33 12.54 -19.10 -4.71
N LEU A 34 12.23 -17.89 -5.17
CA LEU A 34 12.97 -16.68 -4.84
C LEU A 34 12.87 -16.30 -3.36
N TYR A 35 11.73 -16.56 -2.71
CA TYR A 35 11.57 -16.39 -1.27
C TYR A 35 12.60 -17.21 -0.47
N TRP A 36 12.92 -18.42 -0.95
CA TRP A 36 13.88 -19.31 -0.32
C TRP A 36 15.33 -19.03 -0.73
N ALA A 37 15.54 -18.48 -1.93
CA ALA A 37 16.86 -18.14 -2.43
C ALA A 37 17.38 -16.80 -1.88
N PHE A 38 16.48 -15.86 -1.59
CA PHE A 38 16.81 -14.48 -1.24
C PHE A 38 15.97 -14.01 -0.05
N PRO A 39 16.52 -14.04 1.18
CA PRO A 39 15.79 -13.62 2.38
C PRO A 39 15.30 -12.16 2.36
N TRP A 40 15.93 -11.29 1.58
CA TRP A 40 15.49 -9.90 1.42
C TRP A 40 14.27 -9.73 0.50
N PHE A 41 13.88 -10.79 -0.22
CA PHE A 41 12.74 -10.73 -1.13
C PHE A 41 11.43 -10.50 -0.37
N ASP A 42 11.33 -11.08 0.82
CA ASP A 42 10.18 -10.92 1.71
C ASP A 42 10.02 -9.46 2.18
N MET A 43 11.10 -8.87 2.71
CA MET A 43 11.17 -7.43 3.01
C MET A 43 10.79 -6.53 1.82
N LEU A 44 11.23 -6.88 0.60
CA LEU A 44 10.87 -6.13 -0.61
C LEU A 44 9.36 -6.21 -0.88
N VAL A 45 8.76 -7.38 -0.70
CA VAL A 45 7.34 -7.61 -0.87
C VAL A 45 6.54 -6.81 0.16
N HIS A 46 6.93 -6.77 1.43
CA HIS A 46 6.27 -5.96 2.45
C HIS A 46 6.34 -4.47 2.15
N PHE A 47 7.53 -3.95 1.82
CA PHE A 47 7.65 -2.55 1.43
C PHE A 47 6.80 -2.18 0.21
N THR A 48 6.79 -3.01 -0.83
CA THR A 48 6.01 -2.76 -2.05
C THR A 48 4.51 -3.02 -1.86
N GLY A 49 4.15 -3.94 -0.98
CA GLY A 49 2.79 -4.18 -0.49
C GLY A 49 2.27 -2.96 0.26
N GLY A 50 3.04 -2.42 1.20
CA GLY A 50 2.77 -1.15 1.88
C GLY A 50 2.54 0.02 0.94
N LEU A 51 3.41 0.18 -0.08
CA LEU A 51 3.24 1.19 -1.14
C LEU A 51 1.88 1.05 -1.84
N TRP A 52 1.51 -0.18 -2.22
CA TRP A 52 0.21 -0.44 -2.85
C TRP A 52 -0.95 -0.17 -1.90
N LEU A 53 -0.88 -0.65 -0.65
CA LEU A 53 -1.89 -0.46 0.39
C LEU A 53 -2.16 1.02 0.64
N GLY A 54 -1.14 1.87 0.60
CA GLY A 54 -1.34 3.31 0.73
C GLY A 54 -2.03 3.96 -0.47
N VAL A 55 -1.78 3.49 -1.70
CA VAL A 55 -2.51 3.96 -2.89
C VAL A 55 -3.98 3.52 -2.85
N ILE A 56 -4.24 2.24 -2.60
CA ILE A 56 -5.61 1.70 -2.63
C ILE A 56 -6.45 2.24 -1.47
N SER A 57 -5.89 2.34 -0.26
CA SER A 57 -6.62 2.89 0.90
C SER A 57 -6.94 4.38 0.70
N ALA A 58 -6.02 5.17 0.14
CA ALA A 58 -6.30 6.56 -0.22
C ALA A 58 -7.41 6.64 -1.28
N TYR A 59 -7.39 5.79 -2.31
CA TYR A 59 -8.47 5.70 -3.29
C TYR A 59 -9.82 5.38 -2.64
N LEU A 60 -9.87 4.37 -1.76
CA LEU A 60 -11.09 3.95 -1.06
C LEU A 60 -11.64 5.08 -0.20
N TYR A 61 -10.80 5.72 0.62
CA TYR A 61 -11.22 6.82 1.51
C TYR A 61 -11.74 8.03 0.73
N LEU A 62 -11.02 8.44 -0.32
CA LEU A 62 -11.40 9.60 -1.14
C LEU A 62 -12.66 9.32 -1.95
N SER A 63 -12.83 8.08 -2.45
CA SER A 63 -14.05 7.68 -3.15
C SER A 63 -15.24 7.62 -2.21
N TRP A 64 -15.07 7.03 -1.03
CA TRP A 64 -16.10 6.96 0.02
C TRP A 64 -16.57 8.34 0.46
N SER A 65 -15.62 9.25 0.75
CA SER A 65 -15.91 10.61 1.18
C SER A 65 -16.74 11.37 0.14
N ARG A 66 -16.51 11.12 -1.15
CA ARG A 66 -17.29 11.72 -2.23
C ARG A 66 -18.70 11.16 -2.34
N ILE A 67 -18.84 9.83 -2.30
CA ILE A 67 -20.14 9.17 -2.40
C ILE A 67 -21.05 9.59 -1.23
N THR A 68 -20.47 9.80 -0.06
CA THR A 68 -21.18 10.24 1.16
C THR A 68 -21.35 11.75 1.28
N GLY A 69 -20.88 12.55 0.30
CA GLY A 69 -20.99 14.01 0.33
C GLY A 69 -20.12 14.71 1.39
N ARG A 70 -19.14 14.01 1.98
CA ARG A 70 -18.10 14.59 2.85
C ARG A 70 -17.13 15.40 1.99
N ALA A 71 -17.45 16.67 1.77
CA ALA A 71 -16.56 17.61 1.10
C ALA A 71 -15.34 17.94 1.98
N GLY A 72 -14.14 17.97 1.39
CA GLY A 72 -12.96 18.54 2.03
C GLY A 72 -12.16 17.60 2.92
N SER A 73 -12.03 16.31 2.57
CA SER A 73 -11.10 15.39 3.23
C SER A 73 -9.70 16.00 3.32
N SER A 74 -9.14 16.06 4.53
CA SER A 74 -7.78 16.52 4.74
C SER A 74 -6.77 15.40 4.47
N LEU A 75 -5.53 15.78 4.14
CA LEU A 75 -4.43 14.81 4.01
C LEU A 75 -4.20 14.03 5.32
N GLY A 76 -4.43 14.66 6.48
CA GLY A 76 -4.30 14.00 7.78
C GLY A 76 -5.30 12.87 8.00
N GLU A 77 -6.57 13.07 7.61
CA GLU A 77 -7.59 12.02 7.71
C GLU A 77 -7.29 10.83 6.78
N VAL A 78 -6.87 11.12 5.54
CA VAL A 78 -6.46 10.09 4.58
C VAL A 78 -5.25 9.31 5.13
N PHE A 79 -4.30 10.02 5.72
CA PHE A 79 -3.11 9.43 6.32
C PHE A 79 -3.48 8.47 7.46
N VAL A 80 -4.31 8.91 8.41
CA VAL A 80 -4.74 8.08 9.54
C VAL A 80 -5.49 6.84 9.04
N PHE A 81 -6.42 7.00 8.09
CA PHE A 81 -7.15 5.88 7.52
C PHE A 81 -6.21 4.87 6.87
N CYS A 82 -5.28 5.35 6.05
CA CYS A 82 -4.29 4.50 5.37
C CYS A 82 -3.40 3.76 6.37
N LEU A 83 -2.90 4.43 7.41
CA LEU A 83 -2.05 3.78 8.41
C LEU A 83 -2.76 2.60 9.09
N PHE A 84 -3.99 2.79 9.55
CA PHE A 84 -4.77 1.71 10.17
C PHE A 84 -5.13 0.62 9.16
N PHE A 85 -5.51 0.99 7.94
CA PHE A 85 -5.82 0.03 6.89
C PHE A 85 -4.61 -0.86 6.57
N THR A 86 -3.43 -0.25 6.37
CA THR A 86 -2.19 -0.98 6.09
C THR A 86 -1.82 -1.91 7.23
N LEU A 87 -1.84 -1.43 8.48
CA LEU A 87 -1.52 -2.28 9.64
C LEU A 87 -2.46 -3.46 9.80
N ILE A 88 -3.77 -3.27 9.57
CA ILE A 88 -4.74 -4.37 9.64
C ILE A 88 -4.44 -5.40 8.56
N ILE A 89 -4.18 -4.98 7.32
CA ILE A 89 -3.89 -5.93 6.23
C ILE A 89 -2.54 -6.62 6.45
N GLY A 90 -1.51 -5.91 6.90
CA GLY A 90 -0.21 -6.49 7.26
C GLY A 90 -0.36 -7.55 8.33
N VAL A 91 -1.06 -7.26 9.44
CA VAL A 91 -1.32 -8.26 10.49
C VAL A 91 -2.09 -9.47 9.97
N VAL A 92 -3.07 -9.26 9.08
CA VAL A 92 -3.80 -10.37 8.44
C VAL A 92 -2.87 -11.22 7.57
N TRP A 93 -1.92 -10.60 6.87
CA TRP A 93 -0.92 -11.30 6.05
C TRP A 93 0.00 -12.15 6.92
N GLU A 94 0.55 -11.61 7.99
CA GLU A 94 1.37 -12.34 8.96
C GLU A 94 0.61 -13.54 9.55
N VAL A 95 -0.64 -13.34 9.99
CA VAL A 95 -1.48 -14.44 10.47
C VAL A 95 -1.68 -15.51 9.39
N PHE A 96 -1.85 -15.11 8.13
CA PHE A 96 -1.91 -16.05 7.01
C PHE A 96 -0.62 -16.84 6.86
N GLU A 97 0.54 -16.21 6.96
CA GLU A 97 1.83 -16.90 6.85
C GLU A 97 2.05 -17.90 7.98
N TYR A 98 1.75 -17.49 9.21
CA TYR A 98 1.81 -18.34 10.39
C TYR A 98 0.92 -19.58 10.26
N ILE A 99 -0.33 -19.41 9.81
CA ILE A 99 -1.29 -20.52 9.68
C ILE A 99 -0.89 -21.50 8.56
N ASN A 100 -0.22 -21.01 7.51
CA ASN A 100 0.18 -21.84 6.37
C ASN A 100 1.61 -22.39 6.50
N ASP A 101 2.28 -22.19 7.64
CA ASP A 101 3.65 -22.66 7.89
C ASP A 101 4.65 -22.19 6.82
N ILE A 102 4.44 -20.97 6.33
CA ILE A 102 5.32 -20.31 5.36
C ILE A 102 6.15 -19.21 6.03
N THR A 103 6.34 -19.30 7.35
CA THR A 103 7.23 -18.40 8.08
C THR A 103 8.68 -18.79 7.82
N TYR A 104 9.48 -17.93 7.19
CA TYR A 104 10.80 -18.30 6.65
C TYR A 104 11.98 -17.92 7.57
N THR A 105 11.73 -17.85 8.88
CA THR A 105 12.67 -17.35 9.88
C THR A 105 12.69 -18.20 11.15
N THR A 106 13.80 -18.14 11.89
CA THR A 106 13.90 -18.75 13.23
C THR A 106 13.35 -17.85 14.34
N ASN A 107 13.13 -16.56 14.05
CA ASN A 107 12.58 -15.59 14.99
C ASN A 107 11.46 -14.80 14.32
N TYR A 108 10.27 -15.42 14.32
CA TYR A 108 9.09 -14.89 13.67
C TYR A 108 8.62 -13.55 14.24
N VAL A 109 8.83 -13.30 15.53
CA VAL A 109 8.47 -12.00 16.12
C VAL A 109 9.29 -10.85 15.53
N THR A 110 10.59 -11.04 15.30
CA THR A 110 11.43 -9.99 14.71
C THR A 110 11.12 -9.75 13.23
N ASP A 111 10.76 -10.80 12.52
CA ASP A 111 10.33 -10.81 11.11
C ASP A 111 9.06 -9.97 10.97
N THR A 112 7.96 -10.41 11.58
CA THR A 112 6.67 -9.71 11.61
C THR A 112 6.81 -8.23 12.00
N MET A 113 7.65 -7.89 12.99
CA MET A 113 7.86 -6.49 13.36
C MET A 113 8.57 -5.68 12.27
N SER A 114 9.52 -6.29 11.57
CA SER A 114 10.22 -5.70 10.43
C SER A 114 9.28 -5.55 9.23
N ASP A 115 8.43 -6.53 8.99
CA ASP A 115 7.47 -6.58 7.89
C ASP A 115 6.37 -5.55 8.04
N LEU A 116 5.75 -5.47 9.23
CA LEU A 116 4.79 -4.41 9.55
C LEU A 116 5.44 -3.02 9.50
N PHE A 117 6.71 -2.90 9.89
CA PHE A 117 7.43 -1.64 9.77
C PHE A 117 7.62 -1.25 8.30
N LEU A 118 8.01 -2.20 7.43
CA LEU A 118 8.19 -1.97 6.00
C LEU A 118 6.87 -1.67 5.29
N ASP A 119 5.78 -2.33 5.67
CA ASP A 119 4.41 -2.03 5.21
C ASP A 119 4.06 -0.56 5.49
N VAL A 120 4.32 -0.12 6.73
CA VAL A 120 4.07 1.26 7.15
C VAL A 120 4.95 2.23 6.35
N ILE A 121 6.26 1.99 6.25
CA ILE A 121 7.17 2.87 5.49
C ILE A 121 6.74 2.97 4.02
N GLY A 122 6.35 1.85 3.40
CA GLY A 122 5.79 1.83 2.04
C GLY A 122 4.53 2.68 1.93
N ALA A 123 3.58 2.52 2.86
CA ALA A 123 2.36 3.31 2.88
C ALA A 123 2.65 4.81 3.03
N PHE A 124 3.54 5.21 3.95
CA PHE A 124 4.00 6.58 4.10
C PHE A 124 4.59 7.15 2.80
N CYS A 125 5.45 6.40 2.11
CA CYS A 125 6.03 6.83 0.84
C CYS A 125 4.95 7.10 -0.21
N SER A 126 3.96 6.21 -0.35
CA SER A 126 2.86 6.42 -1.29
C SER A 126 2.04 7.68 -0.96
N LEU A 127 1.71 7.88 0.32
CA LEU A 127 0.95 9.03 0.79
C LEU A 127 1.70 10.34 0.62
N TYR A 128 3.03 10.35 0.75
CA TYR A 128 3.85 11.52 0.45
C TYR A 128 3.67 11.97 -1.01
N PHE A 129 3.73 11.04 -1.96
CA PHE A 129 3.53 11.35 -3.38
C PHE A 129 2.07 11.78 -3.66
N ILE A 130 1.09 11.10 -3.05
CA ILE A 130 -0.33 11.47 -3.18
C ILE A 130 -0.58 12.87 -2.61
N GLY A 131 0.01 13.21 -1.45
CA GLY A 131 -0.02 14.53 -0.85
C GLY A 131 0.37 15.63 -1.85
N ARG A 132 1.50 15.42 -2.53
CA ARG A 132 2.02 16.37 -3.53
C ARG A 132 1.18 16.45 -4.80
N PHE A 133 0.65 15.32 -5.26
CA PHE A 133 -0.12 15.25 -6.49
C PHE A 133 -1.58 15.73 -6.32
N TYR A 134 -2.16 15.44 -5.16
CA TYR A 134 -3.59 15.54 -4.93
C TYR A 134 -3.98 16.80 -4.17
N PHE A 135 -3.24 17.15 -3.10
CA PHE A 135 -3.61 18.18 -2.14
C PHE A 135 -2.83 19.50 -2.28
N LEU A 136 -1.63 19.49 -2.86
CA LEU A 136 -0.89 20.73 -3.10
C LEU A 136 -1.38 21.44 -4.38
N PRO A 137 -1.57 22.77 -4.36
CA PRO A 137 -1.84 23.54 -5.56
C PRO A 137 -0.67 23.36 -6.55
N ARG A 138 -0.98 23.06 -7.82
CA ARG A 138 0.03 23.27 -8.86
C ARG A 138 0.19 24.77 -9.01
N HIS A 139 1.37 25.29 -8.65
CA HIS A 139 1.78 26.59 -9.15
C HIS A 139 1.93 26.45 -10.67
N GLU A 140 0.90 26.84 -11.42
CA GLU A 140 1.06 27.09 -12.84
C GLU A 140 2.05 28.25 -12.96
N LYS A 141 3.21 27.96 -13.56
CA LYS A 141 4.13 29.02 -13.95
C LYS A 141 3.41 29.82 -15.03
N VAL A 142 3.01 31.03 -14.68
CA VAL A 142 2.52 32.07 -15.61
C VAL A 142 3.62 32.42 -16.59
#